data_AF-A0AA86WT03-F1
#
_entry.id   AF-A0AA86WT03-F1
#
_cell.length_a   1.000
_cell.length_b   1.000
_cell.length_c   1.000
_cell.angle_alpha   90.00
_cell.angle_beta   90.00
_cell.angle_gamma   90.00
#
_symmetry.space_group_name_H-M   'P 1'
#
loop_
_entity.id
_entity.type
_entity.pdbx_description
1 polymer ?
#
loop_
_entity_poly.entity_id
_entity_poly.type
_entity_poly.pdbx_seq_one_letter_code
_entity_poly.pdbx_strand_id
1 'polypeptide(L)'
;MVNNKQVVNHEFGNLTKPTSSTPKQSSRLAWLSKLKSGHLLLVLIAGNLIWGIADKHSFFDFWLSNDQHAYVEFKQGNYAQSAALFDDPTWKAYSRYLSGDFLGAIDQLSPQKSEQGGEPAAATDFAKLIVANSYAHTAQFDKATALYNELLNNETYSEQATNNLAVVKAAIEKIKNTPPTKQDSEKVIDDRKLVDDEPKEGSQKELVISDQVWLKQVRQNPSKFLRQKFQQEYSNEQN
;
A
#
# COMPACT_ATOMS: atom_id res chain seq x y z
N MET A 1 98.58 54.95 -2.04
CA MET A 1 99.51 53.95 -1.44
C MET A 1 99.00 52.55 -1.74
N VAL A 2 99.86 51.75 -2.39
CA VAL A 2 100.07 50.29 -2.24
C VAL A 2 98.80 49.41 -2.21
N ASN A 3 98.36 48.83 -3.32
CA ASN A 3 98.82 47.55 -3.92
C ASN A 3 98.49 46.31 -3.06
N ASN A 4 97.56 45.46 -3.51
CA ASN A 4 97.83 44.01 -3.53
C ASN A 4 96.89 43.26 -4.48
N LYS A 5 97.51 42.52 -5.41
CA LYS A 5 96.91 41.46 -6.23
C LYS A 5 96.32 40.38 -5.33
N GLN A 6 95.34 39.62 -5.82
CA GLN A 6 95.45 38.17 -6.01
C GLN A 6 94.36 37.71 -6.98
N VAL A 7 94.82 37.06 -8.03
CA VAL A 7 94.05 36.34 -9.05
C VAL A 7 93.67 34.99 -8.45
N VAL A 8 92.40 34.61 -8.51
CA VAL A 8 92.00 33.21 -8.39
C VAL A 8 90.97 32.92 -9.49
N ASN A 9 91.45 32.19 -10.50
CA ASN A 9 90.61 31.52 -11.48
C ASN A 9 89.88 30.38 -10.79
N HIS A 10 88.57 30.26 -10.99
CA HIS A 10 87.89 28.97 -10.90
C HIS A 10 86.83 28.89 -11.99
N GLU A 11 87.14 28.06 -12.98
CA GLU A 11 86.27 27.63 -14.04
C GLU A 11 85.26 26.57 -13.56
N PHE A 12 84.05 26.70 -14.10
CA PHE A 12 83.01 25.71 -14.40
C PHE A 12 82.52 24.73 -13.32
N GLY A 13 81.30 24.98 -12.85
CA GLY A 13 80.40 23.99 -12.25
C GLY A 13 78.97 24.18 -12.77
N ASN A 14 78.46 23.15 -13.44
CA ASN A 14 77.21 23.09 -14.21
C ASN A 14 75.96 23.70 -13.56
N LEU A 15 75.20 24.45 -14.38
CA LEU A 15 73.80 24.81 -14.18
C LEU A 15 72.91 23.56 -14.22
N THR A 16 72.57 22.99 -13.07
CA THR A 16 71.46 22.02 -12.98
C THR A 16 70.13 22.77 -12.97
N LYS A 17 69.38 22.65 -14.08
CA LYS A 17 68.00 23.13 -14.21
C LYS A 17 67.11 22.50 -13.13
N PRO A 18 66.12 23.23 -12.56
CA PRO A 18 65.14 22.62 -11.68
C PRO A 18 64.29 21.63 -12.47
N THR A 19 64.33 20.36 -12.09
CA THR A 19 63.44 19.33 -12.63
C THR A 19 62.03 19.60 -12.12
N SER A 20 61.17 20.12 -13.00
CA SER A 20 59.72 20.10 -12.77
C SER A 20 59.24 18.65 -12.75
N SER A 21 58.99 18.10 -11.57
CA SER A 21 58.27 16.83 -11.44
C SER A 21 56.80 17.09 -11.76
N THR A 22 56.39 16.83 -13.00
CA THR A 22 54.98 16.71 -13.34
C THR A 22 54.42 15.47 -12.62
N PRO A 23 53.38 15.59 -11.78
CA PRO A 23 52.74 14.42 -11.20
C PRO A 23 52.15 13.62 -12.34
N LYS A 24 52.61 12.37 -12.49
CA LYS A 24 52.11 11.41 -13.47
C LYS A 24 50.65 11.14 -13.12
N GLN A 25 49.74 11.81 -13.81
CA GLN A 25 48.30 11.67 -13.61
C GLN A 25 47.91 10.26 -14.06
N SER A 26 47.96 9.30 -13.14
CA SER A 26 47.51 7.94 -13.39
C SER A 26 46.00 7.99 -13.53
N SER A 27 45.51 7.98 -14.77
CA SER A 27 44.09 7.82 -15.04
C SER A 27 43.71 6.41 -14.60
N ARG A 28 43.14 6.29 -13.40
CA ARG A 28 42.62 5.04 -12.81
C ARG A 28 41.56 4.35 -13.68
N LEU A 29 41.15 5.01 -14.77
CA LEU A 29 40.14 4.59 -15.73
C LEU A 29 40.70 4.46 -17.16
N ALA A 30 42.02 4.44 -17.37
CA ALA A 30 42.64 4.32 -18.70
C ALA A 30 42.25 3.04 -19.47
N TRP A 31 41.77 2.02 -18.76
CA TRP A 31 41.24 0.80 -19.37
C TRP A 31 39.86 1.02 -20.01
N LEU A 32 39.05 1.96 -19.52
CA LEU A 32 37.72 2.24 -20.07
C LEU A 32 37.78 2.75 -21.52
N SER A 33 38.83 3.48 -21.90
CA SER A 33 39.03 3.94 -23.28
C SER A 33 39.39 2.83 -24.27
N LYS A 34 39.69 1.62 -23.78
CA LYS A 34 39.93 0.43 -24.61
C LYS A 34 38.69 -0.42 -24.84
N LEU A 35 37.58 -0.15 -24.14
CA LEU A 35 36.32 -0.84 -24.40
C LEU A 35 35.68 -0.29 -25.66
N LYS A 36 35.37 -1.17 -26.61
CA LYS A 36 34.53 -0.83 -27.76
C LYS A 36 33.15 -0.40 -27.28
N SER A 37 32.51 0.52 -28.00
CA SER A 37 31.19 1.08 -27.63
C SER A 37 30.13 0.00 -27.35
N GLY A 38 30.19 -1.15 -28.03
CA GLY A 38 29.29 -2.28 -27.78
C GLY A 38 29.48 -2.96 -26.41
N HIS A 39 30.69 -2.99 -25.85
CA HIS A 39 30.92 -3.52 -24.51
C HIS A 39 30.48 -2.56 -23.43
N LEU A 40 30.63 -1.24 -23.65
CA LEU A 40 30.08 -0.23 -22.76
C LEU A 40 28.55 -0.32 -22.72
N LEU A 41 27.91 -0.51 -23.88
CA LEU A 41 26.46 -0.76 -23.96
C LEU A 41 26.06 -2.02 -23.17
N LEU A 42 26.78 -3.12 -23.33
CA LEU A 42 26.52 -4.36 -22.60
C LEU A 42 26.68 -4.21 -21.08
N VAL A 43 27.70 -3.48 -20.62
CA VAL A 43 27.90 -3.21 -19.19
C VAL A 43 26.79 -2.33 -18.63
N LEU A 44 26.31 -1.34 -19.38
CA LEU A 44 25.17 -0.50 -18.98
C LEU A 44 23.86 -1.30 -18.92
N ILE A 45 23.62 -2.18 -19.89
CA ILE A 45 22.45 -3.06 -19.90
C ILE A 45 22.52 -4.05 -18.74
N ALA A 46 23.67 -4.70 -18.54
CA ALA A 46 23.87 -5.62 -17.43
C ALA A 46 23.72 -4.91 -16.08
N GLY A 47 24.25 -3.70 -15.92
CA GLY A 47 24.09 -2.89 -14.71
C GLY A 47 22.63 -2.54 -14.42
N ASN A 48 21.86 -2.16 -15.44
CA ASN A 48 20.42 -1.90 -15.29
C ASN A 48 19.64 -3.17 -14.92
N LEU A 49 19.96 -4.31 -15.54
CA LEU A 49 19.32 -5.59 -15.23
C LEU A 49 19.65 -6.06 -13.80
N ILE A 50 20.91 -5.93 -13.37
CA ILE A 50 21.33 -6.26 -12.01
C ILE A 50 20.62 -5.35 -10.99
N TRP A 51 20.49 -4.06 -11.30
CA TRP A 51 19.75 -3.13 -10.43
C TRP A 51 18.27 -3.49 -10.33
N GLY A 52 17.61 -3.80 -11.45
CA GLY A 52 16.20 -4.21 -11.46
C GLY A 52 15.90 -5.53 -10.74
N ILE A 53 16.89 -6.42 -10.64
CA ILE A 53 16.78 -7.65 -9.83
C ILE A 53 17.00 -7.35 -8.35
N ALA A 54 17.96 -6.48 -8.01
CA ALA A 54 18.34 -6.17 -6.63
C ALA A 54 17.31 -5.29 -5.91
N ASP A 55 16.73 -4.32 -6.62
CA ASP A 55 15.72 -3.41 -6.09
C ASP A 55 14.59 -3.23 -7.11
N LYS A 56 13.68 -4.20 -7.06
CA LYS A 56 12.52 -4.28 -7.96
C LYS A 56 11.68 -3.00 -7.88
N HIS A 57 11.43 -2.48 -6.67
CA HIS A 57 10.56 -1.32 -6.47
C HIS A 57 11.20 -0.04 -7.03
N SER A 58 12.44 0.28 -6.65
CA SER A 58 13.13 1.48 -7.14
C SER A 58 13.35 1.45 -8.65
N PHE A 59 13.55 0.26 -9.23
CA PHE A 59 13.63 0.11 -10.68
C PHE A 59 12.28 0.37 -11.35
N PHE A 60 11.19 -0.22 -10.86
CA PHE A 60 9.87 0.02 -11.44
C PHE A 60 9.47 1.49 -11.31
N ASP A 61 9.67 2.12 -10.16
CA ASP A 61 9.27 3.53 -9.95
C ASP A 61 10.07 4.52 -10.81
N PHE A 62 11.27 4.14 -11.27
CA PHE A 62 12.08 4.96 -12.19
C PHE A 62 11.62 4.85 -13.66
N TRP A 63 11.09 3.69 -14.06
CA TRP A 63 10.75 3.39 -15.46
C TRP A 63 9.25 3.39 -15.77
N LEU A 64 8.41 3.09 -14.77
CA LEU A 64 6.96 2.95 -14.89
C LEU A 64 6.24 4.02 -14.06
N SER A 65 5.05 4.42 -14.52
CA SER A 65 4.14 5.16 -13.65
C SER A 65 3.55 4.24 -12.57
N ASN A 66 3.09 4.86 -11.48
CA ASN A 66 2.34 4.20 -10.42
C ASN A 66 1.20 3.32 -10.96
N ASP A 67 0.40 3.82 -11.90
CA ASP A 67 -0.68 3.05 -12.54
C ASP A 67 -0.18 1.83 -13.32
N GLN A 68 0.97 1.92 -13.99
CA GLN A 68 1.53 0.80 -14.73
C GLN A 68 2.04 -0.29 -13.78
N HIS A 69 2.70 0.11 -12.69
CA HIS A 69 3.13 -0.80 -11.64
C HIS A 69 1.90 -1.42 -10.93
N ALA A 70 0.90 -0.62 -10.62
CA ALA A 70 -0.36 -1.07 -10.04
C ALA A 70 -1.06 -2.10 -10.92
N TYR A 71 -1.05 -1.92 -12.25
CA TYR A 71 -1.62 -2.88 -13.19
C TYR A 71 -0.83 -4.19 -13.23
N VAL A 72 0.50 -4.14 -13.11
CA VAL A 72 1.33 -5.36 -12.98
C VAL A 72 0.95 -6.16 -11.74
N GLU A 73 0.79 -5.50 -10.59
CA GLU A 73 0.33 -6.12 -9.34
C GLU A 73 -1.11 -6.63 -9.46
N PHE A 74 -2.00 -5.87 -10.11
CA PHE A 74 -3.38 -6.26 -10.40
C PHE A 74 -3.45 -7.58 -11.19
N LYS A 75 -2.65 -7.69 -12.25
CA LYS A 75 -2.61 -8.89 -13.11
C LYS A 75 -2.02 -10.11 -12.39
N GLN A 76 -1.21 -9.90 -11.36
CA GLN A 76 -0.70 -10.97 -10.50
C GLN A 76 -1.69 -11.36 -9.39
N GLY A 77 -2.81 -10.64 -9.24
CA GLY A 77 -3.82 -10.87 -8.20
C GLY A 77 -3.50 -10.19 -6.87
N ASN A 78 -2.45 -9.36 -6.81
CA ASN A 78 -2.03 -8.63 -5.62
C ASN A 78 -2.86 -7.35 -5.46
N TYR A 79 -4.17 -7.49 -5.28
CA TYR A 79 -5.12 -6.38 -5.37
C TYR A 79 -4.94 -5.31 -4.28
N ALA A 80 -4.48 -5.69 -3.08
CA ALA A 80 -4.22 -4.73 -2.01
C ALA A 80 -3.02 -3.83 -2.33
N GLN A 81 -1.93 -4.42 -2.85
CA GLN A 81 -0.74 -3.70 -3.31
C GLN A 81 -1.08 -2.84 -4.52
N SER A 82 -1.83 -3.38 -5.47
CA SER A 82 -2.34 -2.66 -6.63
C SER A 82 -3.16 -1.43 -6.23
N ALA A 83 -4.06 -1.55 -5.25
CA ALA A 83 -4.85 -0.43 -4.72
C ALA A 83 -4.00 0.65 -4.03
N ALA A 84 -2.85 0.28 -3.45
CA ALA A 84 -1.94 1.27 -2.87
C ALA A 84 -1.27 2.12 -3.97
N LEU A 85 -0.97 1.50 -5.11
CA LEU A 85 -0.23 2.10 -6.21
C LEU A 85 -1.11 2.92 -7.17
N PHE A 86 -2.33 2.48 -7.52
CA PHE A 86 -3.15 3.19 -8.51
C PHE A 86 -3.42 4.65 -8.11
N ASP A 87 -3.15 5.56 -9.03
CA ASP A 87 -3.55 6.96 -9.00
C ASP A 87 -4.94 7.12 -9.63
N ASP A 88 -5.29 6.34 -10.67
CA ASP A 88 -6.65 6.33 -11.22
C ASP A 88 -7.67 5.90 -10.14
N PRO A 89 -8.65 6.75 -9.80
CA PRO A 89 -9.54 6.51 -8.66
C PRO A 89 -10.44 5.29 -8.88
N THR A 90 -10.80 4.97 -10.13
CA THR A 90 -11.71 3.87 -10.45
C THR A 90 -10.98 2.54 -10.36
N TRP A 91 -9.78 2.44 -10.92
CA TRP A 91 -8.93 1.24 -10.79
C TRP A 91 -8.43 1.03 -9.36
N LYS A 92 -8.15 2.11 -8.63
CA LYS A 92 -7.83 2.05 -7.20
C LYS A 92 -8.99 1.45 -6.42
N ALA A 93 -10.21 1.96 -6.63
CA ALA A 93 -11.41 1.45 -5.98
C ALA A 93 -11.75 0.01 -6.39
N TYR A 94 -11.57 -0.34 -7.66
CA TYR A 94 -11.78 -1.70 -8.14
C TYR A 94 -10.81 -2.68 -7.48
N SER A 95 -9.55 -2.29 -7.32
CA SER A 95 -8.54 -3.09 -6.62
C SER A 95 -8.84 -3.21 -5.12
N ARG A 96 -9.36 -2.15 -4.48
CA ARG A 96 -9.90 -2.23 -3.10
C ARG A 96 -11.06 -3.22 -3.01
N TYR A 97 -12.02 -3.14 -3.94
CA TYR A 97 -13.14 -4.07 -4.01
C TYR A 97 -12.67 -5.53 -4.14
N LEU A 98 -11.74 -5.82 -5.07
CA LEU A 98 -11.23 -7.17 -5.29
C LEU A 98 -10.37 -7.70 -4.14
N SER A 99 -9.73 -6.82 -3.37
CA SER A 99 -9.03 -7.20 -2.13
C SER A 99 -9.95 -7.34 -0.90
N GLY A 100 -11.25 -7.01 -1.05
CA GLY A 100 -12.24 -7.09 0.03
C GLY A 100 -12.36 -5.81 0.88
N ASP A 101 -11.64 -4.74 0.54
CA ASP A 101 -11.79 -3.41 1.16
C ASP A 101 -13.00 -2.67 0.56
N PHE A 102 -14.20 -3.18 0.85
CA PHE A 102 -15.45 -2.65 0.31
C PHE A 102 -15.76 -1.23 0.80
N LEU A 103 -15.44 -0.93 2.07
CA LEU A 103 -15.66 0.41 2.63
C LEU A 103 -14.70 1.42 2.00
N GLY A 104 -13.43 1.05 1.80
CA GLY A 104 -12.48 1.90 1.09
C GLY A 104 -12.82 2.09 -0.38
N ALA A 105 -13.40 1.09 -1.05
CA ALA A 105 -13.90 1.24 -2.42
C ALA A 105 -15.07 2.23 -2.52
N ILE A 106 -16.02 2.17 -1.57
CA ILE A 106 -17.13 3.12 -1.48
C ILE A 106 -16.61 4.54 -1.20
N ASP A 107 -15.71 4.70 -0.22
CA ASP A 107 -15.11 5.99 0.12
C ASP A 107 -14.35 6.60 -1.07
N GLN A 108 -13.53 5.78 -1.75
CA GLN A 108 -12.72 6.22 -2.88
C GLN A 108 -13.55 6.80 -4.02
N LEU A 109 -14.75 6.26 -4.25
CA LEU A 109 -15.66 6.69 -5.32
C LEU A 109 -16.77 7.61 -4.81
N SER A 110 -16.75 8.00 -3.54
CA SER A 110 -17.77 8.90 -3.01
C SER A 110 -17.63 10.31 -3.62
N PRO A 111 -18.74 10.96 -4.01
CA PRO A 111 -18.71 12.28 -4.66
C PRO A 111 -17.91 13.35 -3.88
N GLN A 112 -17.86 13.23 -2.55
CA GLN A 112 -17.14 14.15 -1.66
C GLN A 112 -15.61 14.11 -1.83
N LYS A 113 -15.05 13.04 -2.42
CA LYS A 113 -13.59 12.90 -2.62
C LYS A 113 -13.11 13.35 -4.01
N SER A 114 -14.04 13.74 -4.89
CA SER A 114 -13.74 14.19 -6.27
C SER A 114 -13.19 15.62 -6.35
N GLU A 115 -12.68 16.19 -5.25
CA GLU A 115 -12.18 17.57 -5.13
C GLU A 115 -10.93 17.87 -6.00
N GLN A 116 -10.35 16.88 -6.68
CA GLN A 116 -9.19 17.07 -7.58
C GLN A 116 -9.56 17.44 -9.03
N GLY A 117 -10.70 18.09 -9.26
CA GLY A 117 -11.01 18.76 -10.53
C GLY A 117 -11.24 17.86 -11.75
N GLY A 118 -11.42 16.55 -11.55
CA GLY A 118 -11.84 15.59 -12.58
C GLY A 118 -13.34 15.30 -12.50
N GLU A 119 -13.92 14.76 -13.58
CA GLU A 119 -15.26 14.17 -13.57
C GLU A 119 -15.39 13.23 -12.36
N PRO A 120 -16.51 13.25 -11.61
CA PRO A 120 -16.67 12.39 -10.45
C PRO A 120 -16.42 10.94 -10.88
N ALA A 121 -15.54 10.20 -10.20
CA ALA A 121 -15.26 8.83 -10.61
C ALA A 121 -16.55 7.98 -10.62
N ALA A 122 -17.45 8.21 -9.65
CA ALA A 122 -18.81 7.65 -9.59
C ALA A 122 -19.77 8.10 -10.72
N ALA A 123 -19.38 9.04 -11.59
CA ALA A 123 -20.17 9.39 -12.77
C ALA A 123 -20.14 8.27 -13.83
N THR A 124 -19.09 7.44 -13.85
CA THR A 124 -19.01 6.31 -14.78
C THR A 124 -19.85 5.13 -14.30
N ASP A 125 -20.49 4.44 -15.24
CA ASP A 125 -21.29 3.25 -14.90
C ASP A 125 -20.43 2.11 -14.34
N PHE A 126 -19.14 2.04 -14.69
CA PHE A 126 -18.20 1.08 -14.08
C PHE A 126 -17.98 1.38 -12.59
N ALA A 127 -17.73 2.64 -12.23
CA ALA A 127 -17.60 3.04 -10.83
C ALA A 127 -18.88 2.81 -10.03
N LYS A 128 -20.05 3.12 -10.62
CA LYS A 128 -21.35 2.79 -9.99
C LYS A 128 -21.48 1.30 -9.72
N LEU A 129 -21.07 0.44 -10.65
CA LEU A 129 -21.10 -1.02 -10.46
C LEU A 129 -20.19 -1.45 -9.30
N ILE A 130 -18.98 -0.90 -9.20
CA ILE A 130 -18.04 -1.18 -8.10
C ILE A 130 -18.67 -0.78 -6.75
N VAL A 131 -19.28 0.41 -6.68
CA VAL A 131 -19.93 0.90 -5.46
C VAL A 131 -21.16 0.05 -5.12
N ALA A 132 -21.99 -0.33 -6.10
CA ALA A 132 -23.16 -1.20 -5.91
C ALA A 132 -22.76 -2.57 -5.35
N ASN A 133 -21.73 -3.19 -5.94
CA ASN A 133 -21.17 -4.45 -5.46
C ASN A 133 -20.65 -4.30 -4.02
N SER A 134 -19.90 -3.23 -3.75
CA SER A 134 -19.36 -2.95 -2.41
C SER A 134 -20.46 -2.72 -1.36
N TYR A 135 -21.56 -2.06 -1.73
CA TYR A 135 -22.74 -1.93 -0.85
C TYR A 135 -23.41 -3.28 -0.59
N ALA A 136 -23.51 -4.15 -1.59
CA ALA A 136 -24.07 -5.48 -1.43
C ALA A 136 -23.22 -6.33 -0.44
N HIS A 137 -21.89 -6.29 -0.58
CA HIS A 137 -20.97 -6.99 0.33
C HIS A 137 -21.00 -6.47 1.76
N THR A 138 -21.35 -5.19 1.96
CA THR A 138 -21.48 -4.56 3.29
C THR A 138 -22.91 -4.59 3.83
N ALA A 139 -23.79 -5.40 3.23
CA ALA A 139 -25.20 -5.55 3.59
C ALA A 139 -26.04 -4.25 3.54
N GLN A 140 -25.56 -3.23 2.83
CA GLN A 140 -26.30 -1.99 2.55
C GLN A 140 -27.21 -2.20 1.33
N PHE A 141 -28.12 -3.17 1.43
CA PHE A 141 -28.87 -3.70 0.30
C PHE A 141 -29.77 -2.68 -0.39
N ASP A 142 -30.31 -1.70 0.33
CA ASP A 142 -31.13 -0.63 -0.25
C ASP A 142 -30.30 0.26 -1.19
N LYS A 143 -29.07 0.63 -0.77
CA LYS A 143 -28.15 1.42 -1.60
C LYS A 143 -27.65 0.63 -2.80
N ALA A 144 -27.33 -0.65 -2.61
CA ALA A 144 -26.93 -1.54 -3.70
C ALA A 144 -28.05 -1.67 -4.74
N THR A 145 -29.29 -1.89 -4.28
CA THR A 145 -30.48 -2.01 -5.14
C THR A 145 -30.71 -0.76 -5.97
N ALA A 146 -30.60 0.42 -5.37
CA ALA A 146 -30.75 1.70 -6.07
C ALA A 146 -29.77 1.82 -7.24
N LEU A 147 -28.47 1.58 -6.99
CA LEU A 147 -27.44 1.68 -8.02
C LEU A 147 -27.56 0.59 -9.10
N TYR A 148 -27.92 -0.64 -8.75
CA TYR A 148 -28.16 -1.67 -9.78
C TYR A 148 -29.33 -1.31 -10.69
N ASN A 149 -30.40 -0.72 -10.14
CA ASN A 149 -31.54 -0.28 -10.97
C ASN A 149 -31.14 0.81 -11.96
N GLU A 150 -30.26 1.75 -11.58
CA GLU A 150 -29.71 2.74 -12.51
C GLU A 150 -28.92 2.08 -13.65
N LEU A 151 -28.15 1.04 -13.33
CA LEU A 151 -27.32 0.30 -14.29
C LEU A 151 -28.10 -0.61 -15.25
N LEU A 152 -29.39 -0.87 -15.00
CA LEU A 152 -30.21 -1.70 -15.89
C LEU A 152 -30.38 -1.08 -17.29
N ASN A 153 -30.27 0.25 -17.40
CA ASN A 153 -30.37 0.94 -18.68
C ASN A 153 -29.03 0.98 -19.45
N ASN A 154 -27.94 0.47 -18.87
CA ASN A 154 -26.62 0.44 -19.52
C ASN A 154 -26.43 -0.90 -20.25
N GLU A 155 -26.23 -0.88 -21.56
CA GLU A 155 -26.06 -2.10 -22.37
C GLU A 155 -24.89 -2.98 -21.92
N THR A 156 -23.78 -2.38 -21.46
CA THR A 156 -22.57 -3.10 -21.03
C THR A 156 -22.74 -3.80 -19.68
N TYR A 157 -23.46 -3.19 -18.73
CA TYR A 157 -23.53 -3.65 -17.35
C TYR A 157 -24.92 -4.17 -16.92
N SER A 158 -25.94 -4.06 -17.78
CA SER A 158 -27.33 -4.47 -17.48
C SER A 158 -27.44 -5.92 -17.02
N GLU A 159 -26.73 -6.86 -17.66
CA GLU A 159 -26.75 -8.27 -17.28
C GLU A 159 -26.15 -8.48 -15.89
N GLN A 160 -24.98 -7.88 -15.62
CA GLN A 160 -24.32 -7.97 -14.31
C GLN A 160 -25.18 -7.35 -13.21
N ALA A 161 -25.76 -6.18 -13.47
CA ALA A 161 -26.66 -5.50 -12.54
C ALA A 161 -27.93 -6.34 -12.28
N THR A 162 -28.51 -6.97 -13.30
CA THR A 162 -29.68 -7.84 -13.16
C THR A 162 -29.37 -9.04 -12.26
N ASN A 163 -28.25 -9.72 -12.52
CA ASN A 163 -27.82 -10.88 -11.74
C ASN A 163 -27.54 -10.52 -10.28
N ASN A 164 -26.80 -9.43 -10.05
CA ASN A 164 -26.47 -8.99 -8.69
C ASN A 164 -27.70 -8.48 -7.94
N LEU A 165 -28.64 -7.82 -8.62
CA LEU A 165 -29.91 -7.40 -8.05
C LEU A 165 -30.74 -8.60 -7.59
N ALA A 166 -30.74 -9.71 -8.34
CA ALA A 166 -31.41 -10.94 -7.92
C ALA A 166 -30.78 -11.53 -6.63
N VAL A 167 -29.45 -11.52 -6.53
CA VAL A 167 -28.73 -11.94 -5.31
C VAL A 167 -29.10 -11.05 -4.11
N VAL A 168 -29.09 -9.73 -4.30
CA VAL A 168 -29.47 -8.78 -3.24
C VAL A 168 -30.92 -8.98 -2.79
N LYS A 169 -31.86 -9.13 -3.73
CA LYS A 169 -33.27 -9.40 -3.41
C LYS A 169 -33.44 -10.71 -2.62
N ALA A 170 -32.73 -11.77 -3.01
CA ALA A 170 -32.74 -13.03 -2.26
C ALA A 170 -32.18 -12.87 -0.84
N ALA A 171 -31.14 -12.05 -0.66
CA ALA A 171 -30.59 -11.74 0.66
C ALA A 171 -31.58 -10.96 1.54
N ILE A 172 -32.25 -9.95 0.99
CA ILE A 172 -33.30 -9.19 1.69
C ILE A 172 -34.44 -10.11 2.13
N GLU A 173 -34.96 -10.95 1.22
CA GLU A 173 -36.04 -11.90 1.54
C GLU A 173 -35.61 -12.90 2.61
N LYS A 174 -34.37 -13.39 2.56
CA LYS A 174 -33.84 -14.27 3.61
C LYS A 174 -33.83 -13.58 4.97
N ILE A 175 -33.43 -12.31 5.04
CA ILE A 175 -33.43 -11.54 6.30
C ILE A 175 -34.85 -11.33 6.82
N LYS A 176 -35.79 -10.99 5.93
CA LYS A 176 -37.21 -10.78 6.28
C LYS A 176 -37.91 -12.05 6.77
N ASN A 177 -37.63 -13.18 6.13
CA ASN A 177 -38.26 -14.47 6.45
C ASN A 177 -37.52 -15.24 7.56
N THR A 178 -36.36 -14.75 7.99
CA THR A 178 -35.74 -15.23 9.23
C THR A 178 -36.50 -14.56 10.37
N PRO A 179 -37.20 -15.33 11.24
CA PRO A 179 -37.80 -14.76 12.44
C PRO A 179 -36.71 -13.96 13.15
N PRO A 180 -37.00 -12.78 13.74
CA PRO A 180 -36.06 -12.20 14.67
C PRO A 180 -35.75 -13.32 15.63
N THR A 181 -34.51 -13.84 15.60
CA THR A 181 -34.02 -14.61 16.73
C THR A 181 -34.33 -13.67 17.86
N LYS A 182 -35.14 -14.11 18.83
CA LYS A 182 -35.34 -13.35 20.05
C LYS A 182 -33.94 -12.86 20.39
N GLN A 183 -33.71 -11.55 20.26
CA GLN A 183 -32.75 -10.89 21.09
C GLN A 183 -33.23 -11.37 22.45
N ASP A 184 -32.55 -12.38 22.99
CA ASP A 184 -32.70 -12.69 24.39
C ASP A 184 -32.46 -11.34 25.02
N SER A 185 -33.56 -10.81 25.52
CA SER A 185 -33.65 -9.65 26.34
C SER A 185 -32.38 -9.58 27.15
N GLU A 186 -31.64 -8.49 26.97
CA GLU A 186 -31.29 -7.68 28.12
C GLU A 186 -30.92 -8.52 29.35
N LYS A 187 -29.86 -9.31 29.25
CA LYS A 187 -28.92 -9.39 30.36
C LYS A 187 -27.75 -8.52 29.98
N VAL A 188 -27.97 -7.21 30.09
CA VAL A 188 -26.94 -6.37 30.70
C VAL A 188 -26.55 -7.12 31.96
N ILE A 189 -25.41 -7.79 31.92
CA ILE A 189 -24.77 -8.26 33.14
C ILE A 189 -24.47 -6.96 33.89
N ASP A 190 -25.30 -6.66 34.89
CA ASP A 190 -25.06 -5.57 35.82
C ASP A 190 -23.80 -5.97 36.60
N ASP A 191 -22.66 -5.38 36.20
CA ASP A 191 -21.34 -5.58 36.80
C ASP A 191 -21.26 -5.12 38.27
N ARG A 192 -22.39 -4.73 38.90
CA ARG A 192 -22.48 -4.22 40.28
C ARG A 192 -22.79 -5.27 41.34
N LYS A 193 -22.48 -6.55 41.11
CA LYS A 193 -22.58 -7.59 42.15
C LYS A 193 -21.38 -8.53 42.27
N LEU A 194 -20.18 -8.04 42.00
CA LEU A 194 -18.93 -8.69 42.43
C LEU A 194 -18.01 -7.77 43.25
N VAL A 195 -18.54 -6.66 43.78
CA VAL A 195 -17.85 -5.80 44.75
C VAL A 195 -18.49 -6.01 46.11
N ASP A 196 -18.13 -7.13 46.74
CA ASP A 196 -18.07 -7.27 48.20
C ASP A 196 -17.07 -8.39 48.46
N ASP A 197 -15.82 -8.10 48.14
CA ASP A 197 -14.61 -8.60 48.82
C ASP A 197 -13.38 -7.98 48.12
N GLU A 198 -13.00 -6.81 48.60
CA GLU A 198 -11.69 -6.19 48.38
C GLU A 198 -10.69 -6.77 49.42
N PRO A 199 -9.36 -6.72 49.19
CA PRO A 199 -8.62 -7.44 48.15
C PRO A 199 -7.49 -8.28 48.79
N LYS A 200 -6.99 -9.32 48.10
CA LYS A 200 -5.64 -9.85 48.38
C LYS A 200 -4.85 -9.95 47.08
N GLU A 201 -3.66 -9.38 47.16
CA GLU A 201 -2.72 -9.07 46.08
C GLU A 201 -2.47 -10.20 45.09
N GLY A 202 -2.30 -9.81 43.83
CA GLY A 202 -1.53 -10.57 42.86
C GLY A 202 -2.27 -11.74 42.22
N SER A 203 -3.29 -11.46 41.41
CA SER A 203 -3.76 -12.43 40.41
C SER A 203 -4.39 -11.69 39.25
N GLN A 204 -3.65 -11.59 38.14
CA GLN A 204 -4.21 -11.30 36.82
C GLN A 204 -5.24 -12.39 36.52
N LYS A 205 -6.52 -12.08 36.73
CA LYS A 205 -7.62 -12.95 36.26
C LYS A 205 -7.70 -12.78 34.76
N GLU A 206 -7.03 -13.69 34.05
CA GLU A 206 -7.32 -13.97 32.66
C GLU A 206 -8.80 -14.33 32.56
N LEU A 207 -9.61 -13.39 32.06
CA LEU A 207 -10.99 -13.64 31.68
C LEU A 207 -10.94 -14.56 30.46
N VAL A 208 -10.87 -15.88 30.72
CA VAL A 208 -10.96 -16.91 29.69
C VAL A 208 -12.40 -16.89 29.16
N ILE A 209 -12.62 -16.03 28.17
CA ILE A 209 -13.84 -16.01 27.37
C ILE A 209 -13.79 -17.27 26.50
N SER A 210 -14.69 -18.22 26.76
CA SER A 210 -14.70 -19.51 26.08
C SER A 210 -14.98 -19.40 24.58
N ASP A 211 -14.57 -20.42 23.82
CA ASP A 211 -14.57 -20.36 22.36
C ASP A 211 -15.95 -20.11 21.71
N GLN A 212 -16.99 -20.49 22.44
CA GLN A 212 -18.36 -20.35 21.97
C GLN A 212 -18.95 -18.96 22.23
N VAL A 213 -18.40 -18.23 23.21
CA VAL A 213 -18.79 -16.84 23.51
C VAL A 213 -18.12 -15.89 22.51
N TRP A 214 -16.87 -16.15 22.10
CA TRP A 214 -16.22 -15.31 21.09
C TRP A 214 -16.91 -15.40 19.72
N LEU A 215 -17.29 -16.61 19.29
CA LEU A 215 -17.97 -16.79 17.99
C LEU A 215 -19.32 -16.08 17.93
N LYS A 216 -20.01 -15.93 19.07
CA LYS A 216 -21.25 -15.17 19.13
C LYS A 216 -21.00 -13.67 19.02
N GLN A 217 -19.99 -13.15 19.71
CA GLN A 217 -19.63 -11.72 19.72
C GLN A 217 -19.10 -11.26 18.35
N VAL A 218 -18.25 -12.06 17.69
CA VAL A 218 -17.69 -11.76 16.36
C VAL A 218 -18.79 -11.62 15.31
N ARG A 219 -19.82 -12.47 15.35
CA ARG A 219 -20.93 -12.42 14.38
C ARG A 219 -21.84 -11.21 14.57
N GLN A 220 -21.92 -10.64 15.77
CA GLN A 220 -22.80 -9.50 16.05
C GLN A 220 -22.19 -8.16 15.64
N ASN A 221 -20.87 -7.97 15.84
CA ASN A 221 -20.20 -6.74 15.41
C ASN A 221 -18.69 -6.96 15.19
N PRO A 222 -18.28 -7.48 14.02
CA PRO A 222 -16.91 -7.94 13.79
C PRO A 222 -15.89 -6.79 13.86
N SER A 223 -16.24 -5.60 13.37
CA SER A 223 -15.33 -4.45 13.32
C SER A 223 -14.99 -3.91 14.72
N LYS A 224 -15.99 -3.79 15.61
CA LYS A 224 -15.77 -3.34 16.98
C LYS A 224 -14.98 -4.37 17.79
N PHE A 225 -15.28 -5.66 17.59
CA PHE A 225 -14.56 -6.75 18.24
C PHE A 225 -13.09 -6.84 17.82
N LEU A 226 -12.81 -6.79 16.51
CA LEU A 226 -11.43 -6.81 16.00
C LEU A 226 -10.61 -5.65 16.57
N ARG A 227 -11.19 -4.44 16.60
CA ARG A 227 -10.54 -3.27 17.20
C ARG A 227 -10.20 -3.48 18.67
N GLN A 228 -11.11 -4.05 19.45
CA GLN A 228 -10.89 -4.35 20.86
C GLN A 228 -9.80 -5.42 21.05
N LYS A 229 -9.81 -6.47 20.21
CA LYS A 229 -8.79 -7.52 20.23
C LYS A 229 -7.40 -6.96 19.90
N PHE A 230 -7.27 -6.13 18.87
CA PHE A 230 -6.01 -5.48 18.53
C PHE A 230 -5.51 -4.52 19.61
N GLN A 231 -6.41 -3.77 20.26
CA GLN A 231 -6.03 -2.91 21.39
C GLN A 231 -5.49 -3.71 22.58
N GLN A 232 -6.02 -4.92 22.79
CA GLN A 232 -5.59 -5.80 23.86
C GLN A 232 -4.22 -6.45 23.56
N GLU A 233 -4.01 -6.96 22.34
CA GLU A 233 -2.69 -7.46 21.91
C GLU A 233 -1.62 -6.35 22.03
N TYR A 234 -1.92 -5.14 21.57
CA TYR A 234 -1.01 -4.00 21.66
C TYR A 234 -0.68 -3.61 23.10
N SER A 235 -1.62 -3.75 24.03
CA SER A 235 -1.40 -3.46 25.45
C SER A 235 -0.59 -4.56 26.16
N ASN A 236 -0.72 -5.81 25.69
CA ASN A 236 0.01 -6.95 26.24
C ASN A 236 1.45 -7.04 25.72
N GLU A 237 1.73 -6.54 24.50
CA GLU A 237 3.08 -6.44 23.95
C GLU A 237 3.94 -5.32 24.61
N GLN A 238 3.31 -4.41 25.36
CA GLN A 238 3.95 -3.26 26.01
C GLN A 238 4.26 -3.48 27.49
N ASN A 239 3.86 -4.62 28.08
CA ASN A 239 4.19 -5.05 29.45
C ASN A 239 5.16 -6.24 29.41
#